data_AF-A0A2T1GG72-F1
#
_entry.id   AF-A0A2T1GG72-F1
#
_cell.length_a   1.000
_cell.length_b   1.000
_cell.length_c   1.000
_cell.angle_alpha   90.00
_cell.angle_beta   90.00
_cell.angle_gamma   90.00
#
_symmetry.space_group_name_H-M   'P 1'
#
loop_
_entity.id
_entity.type
_entity.pdbx_description
1 polymer ?
#
loop_
_entity_poly.entity_id
_entity_poly.type
_entity_poly.pdbx_seq_one_letter_code
_entity_poly.pdbx_strand_id
1 'polypeptide(L)'
;MQEYKNIIDCYIEKWDKILFSTQPVDRDKATNAIIDAYRAIDLSPPEIFFLSSPSLEQNSFFQSVSYDDNPYPIRVKCLLYDKIIAALQKAPVKTIDLDPRLTLDNLQFNTRGHIFENLCSILYELHVYDIHCGRNMNFHKTLDDELSGTNAWPFDFYIDHISDRPDTEIWNILRTLCEECPYLITYEKVCLVIDRPSELYLDRELVPHAEGKAAIKYADGYELYCNRGTVIPAKYGQVHPSEWKSESIVFDEDNNIITEDLESIISVLICIGYKKFSKELPDIKYRYWNSKQESLRTCVDFIEYSLGYIHRWLNFHYYDYYGLGESYYTLEEVVDWEAHRKYLEGWYEREQRMYKNLPFKVSEELKEFYRMYLGDYQLAPRLDFQPLSKAVDNFKPNFNDYLLPISYGDRQEIYYVLCDNIRRPYSHVYCQFPNSEPFVYAECISSLMATIAQCYRDGSYYVELDEQSGKKEIKQDLDKIDPIFEKFNPEQIDNWRKMWRTQSLE
;
A
#
# COMPACT_ATOMS: atom_id res chain seq x y z
N MET A 1 -18.35 -21.00 8.79
CA MET A 1 -17.56 -19.76 8.92
C MET A 1 -16.27 -19.99 9.71
N GLN A 2 -16.32 -20.15 11.04
CA GLN A 2 -15.09 -20.33 11.85
C GLN A 2 -14.27 -21.58 11.49
N GLU A 3 -14.93 -22.68 11.11
CA GLU A 3 -14.28 -23.92 10.70
C GLU A 3 -13.47 -23.76 9.39
N TYR A 4 -14.05 -23.10 8.38
CA TYR A 4 -13.34 -22.81 7.13
C TYR A 4 -12.22 -21.79 7.30
N LYS A 5 -12.36 -20.82 8.21
CA LYS A 5 -11.31 -19.84 8.52
C LYS A 5 -10.01 -20.54 8.94
N ASN A 6 -10.10 -21.45 9.91
CA ASN A 6 -8.94 -22.19 10.41
C ASN A 6 -8.29 -23.04 9.30
N ILE A 7 -9.10 -23.61 8.40
CA ILE A 7 -8.59 -24.41 7.29
C ILE A 7 -7.88 -23.51 6.27
N ILE A 8 -8.49 -22.39 5.87
CA ILE A 8 -7.88 -21.42 4.97
C ILE A 8 -6.54 -20.92 5.53
N ASP A 9 -6.49 -20.60 6.83
CA ASP A 9 -5.25 -20.18 7.49
C ASP A 9 -4.15 -21.25 7.39
N CYS A 10 -4.49 -22.56 7.42
CA CYS A 10 -3.52 -23.63 7.18
C CYS A 10 -2.92 -23.62 5.76
N TYR A 11 -3.74 -23.37 4.72
CA TYR A 11 -3.25 -23.27 3.34
C TYR A 11 -2.37 -22.04 3.18
N ILE A 12 -2.80 -20.92 3.73
CA ILE A 12 -2.03 -19.70 3.72
C ILE A 12 -0.67 -19.92 4.38
N GLU A 13 -0.61 -20.51 5.58
CA GLU A 13 0.65 -20.81 6.27
C GLU A 13 1.55 -21.78 5.48
N LYS A 14 0.95 -22.72 4.73
CA LYS A 14 1.69 -23.62 3.84
C LYS A 14 2.38 -22.81 2.74
N TRP A 15 1.65 -21.93 2.06
CA TRP A 15 2.19 -21.14 0.96
C TRP A 15 3.15 -20.04 1.43
N ASP A 16 2.90 -19.41 2.58
CA ASP A 16 3.83 -18.45 3.20
C ASP A 16 5.21 -19.08 3.40
N LYS A 17 5.29 -20.33 3.86
CA LYS A 17 6.58 -21.05 4.04
C LYS A 17 7.33 -21.27 2.73
N ILE A 18 6.62 -21.44 1.62
CA ILE A 18 7.20 -21.63 0.29
C ILE A 18 7.72 -20.29 -0.24
N LEU A 19 6.88 -19.26 -0.17
CA LEU A 19 7.14 -17.93 -0.71
C LEU A 19 8.26 -17.21 0.06
N PHE A 20 8.26 -17.31 1.39
CA PHE A 20 9.26 -16.65 2.25
C PHE A 20 10.44 -17.57 2.61
N SER A 21 10.59 -18.70 1.92
CA SER A 21 11.74 -19.57 2.08
C SER A 21 13.02 -18.82 1.72
N THR A 22 14.07 -18.98 2.52
CA THR A 22 15.41 -18.47 2.22
C THR A 22 16.36 -19.56 1.72
N GLN A 23 15.82 -20.75 1.39
CA GLN A 23 16.60 -21.83 0.82
C GLN A 23 16.83 -21.60 -0.68
N PRO A 24 18.06 -21.82 -1.18
CA PRO A 24 18.36 -21.67 -2.60
C PRO A 24 17.42 -22.51 -3.48
N VAL A 25 17.13 -22.01 -4.68
CA VAL A 25 16.35 -22.73 -5.68
C VAL A 25 17.07 -24.02 -6.09
N ASP A 26 16.35 -25.14 -6.04
CA ASP A 26 16.82 -26.41 -6.60
C ASP A 26 16.73 -26.34 -8.13
N ARG A 27 17.88 -26.17 -8.78
CA ARG A 27 17.95 -25.91 -10.22
C ARG A 27 17.38 -27.04 -11.06
N ASP A 28 17.54 -28.29 -10.64
CA ASP A 28 17.06 -29.45 -11.40
C ASP A 28 15.54 -29.55 -11.34
N LYS A 29 14.98 -29.39 -10.14
CA LYS A 29 13.52 -29.35 -9.97
C LYS A 29 12.89 -28.15 -10.66
N ALA A 30 13.50 -26.98 -10.52
CA ALA A 30 13.08 -25.76 -11.17
C ALA A 30 13.03 -25.91 -12.68
N THR A 31 14.10 -26.46 -13.27
CA THR A 31 14.20 -26.73 -14.71
C THR A 31 13.06 -27.63 -15.19
N ASN A 32 12.80 -28.74 -14.48
CA ASN A 32 11.74 -29.66 -14.86
C ASN A 32 10.35 -29.00 -14.77
N ALA A 33 10.09 -28.26 -13.69
CA ALA A 33 8.81 -27.57 -13.49
C ALA A 33 8.54 -26.52 -14.59
N ILE A 34 9.56 -25.75 -14.98
CA ILE A 34 9.48 -24.75 -16.06
C ILE A 34 9.21 -25.43 -17.40
N ILE A 35 9.91 -26.51 -17.71
CA ILE A 35 9.73 -27.26 -18.96
C ILE A 35 8.30 -27.80 -19.07
N ASP A 36 7.78 -28.38 -17.98
CA ASP A 36 6.42 -28.92 -17.96
C ASP A 36 5.37 -27.82 -18.06
N ALA A 37 5.59 -26.68 -17.41
CA ALA A 37 4.73 -25.49 -17.51
C ALA A 37 4.64 -24.96 -18.94
N TYR A 38 5.78 -24.80 -19.63
CA TYR A 38 5.79 -24.33 -21.03
C TYR A 38 5.09 -25.30 -21.97
N ARG A 39 5.30 -26.62 -21.79
CA ARG A 39 4.61 -27.65 -22.57
C ARG A 39 3.09 -27.63 -22.35
N ALA A 40 2.65 -27.42 -21.11
CA ALA A 40 1.23 -27.37 -20.76
C ALA A 40 0.48 -26.18 -21.40
N ILE A 41 1.21 -25.11 -21.75
CA ILE A 41 0.69 -23.96 -22.50
C ILE A 41 1.07 -24.00 -23.99
N ASP A 42 1.42 -25.19 -24.50
CA ASP A 42 1.69 -25.44 -25.92
C ASP A 42 2.90 -24.67 -26.49
N LEU A 43 3.86 -24.32 -25.62
CA LEU A 43 5.15 -23.70 -25.99
C LEU A 43 6.30 -24.71 -25.96
N SER A 44 7.35 -24.39 -26.73
CA SER A 44 8.61 -25.13 -26.66
C SER A 44 9.35 -24.81 -25.36
N PRO A 45 10.11 -25.76 -24.78
CA PRO A 45 10.94 -25.49 -23.62
C PRO A 45 11.85 -24.27 -23.83
N PRO A 46 11.91 -23.33 -22.87
CA PRO A 46 12.73 -22.13 -23.01
C PRO A 46 14.19 -22.44 -22.68
N GLU A 47 15.08 -21.53 -23.06
CA GLU A 47 16.40 -21.43 -22.45
C GLU A 47 16.26 -20.85 -21.04
N ILE A 48 16.83 -21.53 -20.03
CA ILE A 48 16.65 -21.18 -18.61
C ILE A 48 17.93 -20.59 -18.05
N PHE A 49 17.83 -19.38 -17.48
CA PHE A 49 18.93 -18.69 -16.81
C PHE A 49 18.65 -18.55 -15.32
N PHE A 50 19.60 -18.94 -14.48
CA PHE A 50 19.53 -18.79 -13.02
C PHE A 50 20.32 -17.56 -12.59
N LEU A 51 19.64 -16.65 -11.89
CA LEU A 51 20.17 -15.38 -11.40
C LEU A 51 20.33 -15.46 -9.88
N SER A 52 21.47 -15.01 -9.35
CA SER A 52 21.72 -15.00 -7.91
C SER A 52 20.94 -13.92 -7.15
N SER A 53 20.54 -12.86 -7.85
CA SER A 53 19.74 -11.75 -7.34
C SER A 53 18.99 -11.06 -8.49
N PRO A 54 18.02 -10.17 -8.18
CA PRO A 54 17.29 -9.39 -9.16
C PRO A 54 18.08 -8.19 -9.71
N SER A 55 19.29 -7.89 -9.21
CA SER A 55 20.11 -6.75 -9.65
C SER A 55 20.46 -6.83 -11.16
N LEU A 56 19.76 -6.03 -11.96
CA LEU A 56 19.90 -6.00 -13.42
C LEU A 56 21.27 -5.48 -13.87
N GLU A 57 21.90 -4.57 -13.11
CA GLU A 57 23.21 -3.97 -13.47
C GLU A 57 24.34 -4.99 -13.54
N GLN A 58 24.24 -6.08 -12.77
CA GLN A 58 25.25 -7.14 -12.73
C GLN A 58 25.02 -8.22 -13.78
N ASN A 59 23.89 -8.15 -14.49
CA ASN A 59 23.46 -9.22 -15.36
C ASN A 59 23.56 -8.82 -16.83
N SER A 60 24.65 -9.28 -17.46
CA SER A 60 24.94 -9.07 -18.88
C SER A 60 23.81 -9.48 -19.82
N PHE A 61 22.90 -10.37 -19.40
CA PHE A 61 21.74 -10.77 -20.18
C PHE A 61 20.81 -9.58 -20.44
N PHE A 62 20.38 -8.84 -19.42
CA PHE A 62 19.47 -7.69 -19.57
C PHE A 62 20.09 -6.55 -20.39
N GLN A 63 21.42 -6.42 -20.37
CA GLN A 63 22.14 -5.47 -21.23
C GLN A 63 22.24 -5.92 -22.69
N SER A 64 22.11 -7.23 -22.95
CA SER A 64 22.31 -7.85 -24.27
C SER A 64 21.01 -8.19 -25.01
N VAL A 65 19.88 -8.27 -24.32
CA VAL A 65 18.57 -8.46 -24.96
C VAL A 65 18.17 -7.17 -25.63
N SER A 66 18.28 -7.15 -26.96
CA SER A 66 17.57 -6.16 -27.78
C SER A 66 16.07 -6.36 -27.54
N TYR A 67 15.43 -5.41 -26.85
CA TYR A 67 13.99 -5.42 -26.58
C TYR A 67 13.13 -5.50 -27.86
N ASP A 68 13.73 -5.26 -29.04
CA ASP A 68 13.07 -5.39 -30.34
C ASP A 68 12.89 -6.85 -30.81
N ASP A 69 13.63 -7.83 -30.26
CA ASP A 69 13.62 -9.23 -30.75
C ASP A 69 12.73 -10.19 -29.92
N ASN A 70 12.22 -9.75 -28.76
CA ASN A 70 11.27 -10.51 -27.94
C ASN A 70 10.43 -9.55 -27.07
N PRO A 71 9.33 -8.99 -27.61
CA PRO A 71 8.89 -7.67 -27.18
C PRO A 71 8.12 -7.67 -25.84
N TYR A 72 7.66 -8.83 -25.33
CA TYR A 72 6.90 -8.89 -24.09
C TYR A 72 7.14 -10.19 -23.30
N PRO A 73 7.23 -10.11 -21.95
CA PRO A 73 7.12 -11.28 -21.11
C PRO A 73 5.78 -11.98 -21.39
N ILE A 74 5.79 -13.29 -21.28
CA ILE A 74 4.57 -14.11 -21.31
C ILE A 74 4.14 -14.35 -19.86
N ARG A 75 2.85 -14.54 -19.65
CA ARG A 75 2.29 -14.82 -18.32
C ARG A 75 2.07 -16.32 -18.13
N VAL A 76 3.14 -17.13 -18.04
CA VAL A 76 3.02 -18.60 -17.98
C VAL A 76 2.12 -19.04 -16.83
N LYS A 77 2.35 -18.52 -15.61
CA LYS A 77 1.51 -18.80 -14.44
C LYS A 77 0.08 -18.36 -14.70
N CYS A 78 -0.16 -17.16 -15.23
CA CYS A 78 -1.53 -16.73 -15.54
C CYS A 78 -2.21 -17.59 -16.60
N LEU A 79 -1.50 -18.03 -17.64
CA LEU A 79 -2.06 -18.92 -18.66
C LEU A 79 -2.43 -20.30 -18.07
N LEU A 80 -1.62 -20.81 -17.14
CA LEU A 80 -1.97 -22.00 -16.38
C LEU A 80 -3.18 -21.77 -15.47
N TYR A 81 -3.26 -20.61 -14.81
CA TYR A 81 -4.45 -20.22 -14.04
C TYR A 81 -5.70 -20.16 -14.90
N ASP A 82 -5.64 -19.53 -16.06
CA ASP A 82 -6.78 -19.44 -16.98
C ASP A 82 -7.26 -20.83 -17.40
N LYS A 83 -6.34 -21.78 -17.65
CA LYS A 83 -6.69 -23.18 -17.93
C LYS A 83 -7.37 -23.86 -16.73
N ILE A 84 -6.88 -23.64 -15.51
CA ILE A 84 -7.48 -24.17 -14.28
C ILE A 84 -8.87 -23.57 -14.06
N ILE A 85 -9.03 -22.26 -14.14
CA ILE A 85 -10.31 -21.55 -13.98
C ILE A 85 -11.31 -22.09 -15.00
N ALA A 86 -10.93 -22.20 -16.28
CA ALA A 86 -11.78 -22.74 -17.32
C ALA A 86 -12.18 -24.21 -17.08
N ALA A 87 -11.32 -25.01 -16.44
CA ALA A 87 -11.64 -26.37 -16.04
C ALA A 87 -12.59 -26.41 -14.84
N LEU A 88 -12.33 -25.58 -13.81
CA LEU A 88 -13.16 -25.48 -12.60
C LEU A 88 -14.57 -24.96 -12.91
N GLN A 89 -14.73 -23.99 -13.81
CA GLN A 89 -16.04 -23.49 -14.25
C GLN A 89 -16.92 -24.57 -14.91
N LYS A 90 -16.31 -25.62 -15.47
CA LYS A 90 -17.02 -26.74 -16.09
C LYS A 90 -17.27 -27.89 -15.10
N ALA A 91 -16.61 -27.88 -13.95
CA ALA A 91 -16.74 -28.92 -12.95
C ALA A 91 -17.96 -28.66 -12.06
N PRO A 92 -18.71 -29.71 -11.65
CA PRO A 92 -19.65 -29.56 -10.56
C PRO A 92 -18.91 -29.15 -9.28
N VAL A 93 -19.54 -28.28 -8.49
CA VAL A 93 -19.06 -27.92 -7.16
C VAL A 93 -19.55 -28.98 -6.18
N LYS A 94 -18.70 -29.38 -5.22
CA LYS A 94 -19.11 -30.26 -4.11
C LYS A 94 -20.40 -29.71 -3.52
N THR A 95 -21.47 -30.52 -3.45
CA THR A 95 -22.72 -30.15 -2.77
C THR A 95 -22.45 -30.00 -1.28
N ILE A 96 -21.93 -28.85 -0.91
CA ILE A 96 -21.62 -28.42 0.44
C ILE A 96 -22.43 -27.14 0.63
N ASP A 97 -22.97 -26.97 1.83
CA ASP A 97 -23.58 -25.71 2.29
C ASP A 97 -22.46 -24.67 2.48
N LEU A 98 -21.76 -24.35 1.38
CA LEU A 98 -20.67 -23.39 1.34
C LEU A 98 -21.26 -22.02 1.53
N ASP A 99 -20.57 -21.21 2.31
CA ASP A 99 -20.82 -19.79 2.32
C ASP A 99 -20.75 -19.29 0.87
N PRO A 100 -21.80 -18.67 0.32
CA PRO A 100 -21.83 -18.23 -1.08
C PRO A 100 -20.72 -17.23 -1.41
N ARG A 101 -20.05 -16.69 -0.39
CA ARG A 101 -18.94 -15.76 -0.50
C ARG A 101 -17.57 -16.45 -0.64
N LEU A 102 -17.47 -17.78 -0.47
CA LEU A 102 -16.24 -18.55 -0.74
C LEU A 102 -16.10 -18.92 -2.23
N THR A 103 -16.26 -17.93 -3.11
CA THR A 103 -15.96 -18.09 -4.54
C THR A 103 -14.45 -18.01 -4.75
N LEU A 104 -13.95 -18.61 -5.83
CA LEU A 104 -12.54 -18.52 -6.19
C LEU A 104 -12.11 -17.05 -6.38
N ASP A 105 -12.97 -16.24 -6.99
CA ASP A 105 -12.75 -14.81 -7.19
C ASP A 105 -12.54 -14.10 -5.84
N ASN A 106 -13.46 -14.28 -4.87
CA ASN A 106 -13.34 -13.67 -3.55
C ASN A 106 -12.10 -14.13 -2.77
N LEU A 107 -11.64 -15.37 -2.97
CA LEU A 107 -10.43 -15.89 -2.32
C LEU A 107 -9.16 -15.32 -2.97
N GLN A 108 -9.16 -15.08 -4.29
CA GLN A 108 -8.03 -14.47 -5.01
C GLN A 108 -7.85 -13.00 -4.64
N PHE A 109 -8.93 -12.24 -4.44
CA PHE A 109 -8.88 -10.83 -4.02
C PHE A 109 -8.47 -10.62 -2.56
N ASN A 110 -8.03 -11.66 -1.85
CA ASN A 110 -7.66 -11.54 -0.44
C ASN A 110 -6.26 -10.91 -0.27
N THR A 111 -6.17 -9.99 0.70
CA THR A 111 -5.04 -9.18 1.17
C THR A 111 -3.66 -9.84 1.27
N ARG A 112 -3.54 -11.17 1.38
CA ARG A 112 -2.23 -11.84 1.40
C ARG A 112 -1.58 -11.95 0.02
N GLY A 113 -2.36 -11.92 -1.07
CA GLY A 113 -1.81 -11.70 -2.42
C GLY A 113 -1.05 -10.39 -2.51
N HIS A 114 -1.63 -9.31 -1.97
CA HIS A 114 -1.01 -7.98 -1.93
C HIS A 114 0.30 -7.92 -1.11
N ILE A 115 0.44 -8.72 -0.04
CA ILE A 115 1.71 -8.81 0.71
C ILE A 115 2.82 -9.38 -0.19
N PHE A 116 2.47 -10.41 -0.97
CA PHE A 116 3.41 -11.03 -1.90
C PHE A 116 3.71 -10.14 -3.12
N GLU A 117 2.70 -9.45 -3.66
CA GLU A 117 2.86 -8.38 -4.66
C GLU A 117 3.82 -7.30 -4.19
N ASN A 118 3.67 -6.83 -2.94
CA ASN A 118 4.57 -5.83 -2.36
C ASN A 118 6.00 -6.38 -2.27
N LEU A 119 6.18 -7.62 -1.78
CA LEU A 119 7.50 -8.26 -1.76
C LEU A 119 8.08 -8.34 -3.18
N CYS A 120 7.32 -8.77 -4.18
CA CYS A 120 7.76 -8.85 -5.56
C CYS A 120 8.09 -7.48 -6.14
N SER A 121 7.26 -6.47 -5.90
CA SER A 121 7.52 -5.09 -6.32
C SER A 121 8.84 -4.56 -5.76
N ILE A 122 9.13 -4.88 -4.49
CA ILE A 122 10.38 -4.52 -3.80
C ILE A 122 11.58 -5.28 -4.35
N LEU A 123 11.47 -6.62 -4.46
CA LEU A 123 12.59 -7.48 -4.88
C LEU A 123 13.13 -7.05 -6.24
N TYR A 124 12.26 -6.61 -7.15
CA TYR A 124 12.66 -6.31 -8.51
C TYR A 124 13.03 -4.84 -8.73
N GLU A 125 13.17 -4.04 -7.67
CA GLU A 125 13.36 -2.58 -7.74
C GLU A 125 12.45 -1.97 -8.82
N LEU A 126 11.18 -2.41 -8.90
CA LEU A 126 10.21 -1.84 -9.81
C LEU A 126 9.76 -0.45 -9.33
N HIS A 127 10.67 0.32 -8.71
CA HIS A 127 10.57 1.76 -8.80
C HIS A 127 10.55 2.07 -10.30
N VAL A 128 9.36 2.36 -10.82
CA VAL A 128 8.90 3.66 -11.33
C VAL A 128 9.90 4.54 -12.12
N TYR A 129 11.21 4.32 -12.03
CA TYR A 129 12.26 4.97 -12.79
C TYR A 129 12.13 4.85 -14.31
N ASP A 130 11.37 3.87 -14.81
CA ASP A 130 11.10 3.78 -16.25
C ASP A 130 9.77 4.42 -16.69
N ILE A 131 9.00 5.03 -15.78
CA ILE A 131 7.85 5.87 -16.17
C ILE A 131 8.34 7.13 -16.91
N HIS A 132 9.55 7.61 -16.63
CA HIS A 132 10.16 8.72 -17.38
C HIS A 132 10.81 8.29 -18.71
N CYS A 133 10.99 6.99 -18.95
CA CYS A 133 11.42 6.47 -20.25
C CYS A 133 10.24 6.23 -21.21
N GLY A 134 8.98 6.40 -20.78
CA GLY A 134 7.81 6.13 -21.64
C GLY A 134 7.79 4.70 -22.21
N ARG A 135 8.58 3.79 -21.64
CA ARG A 135 8.81 2.45 -22.15
C ARG A 135 7.99 1.47 -21.33
N ASN A 136 6.86 1.10 -21.92
CA ASN A 136 6.10 -0.13 -21.65
C ASN A 136 5.55 -0.35 -20.22
N MET A 137 4.55 0.44 -19.83
CA MET A 137 3.63 0.12 -18.71
C MET A 137 3.06 -1.32 -18.78
N ASN A 138 2.94 -1.88 -19.99
CA ASN A 138 2.54 -3.27 -20.22
C ASN A 138 3.56 -4.29 -19.69
N PHE A 139 4.86 -3.99 -19.75
CA PHE A 139 5.92 -4.88 -19.25
C PHE A 139 5.81 -5.05 -17.74
N HIS A 140 5.76 -3.94 -17.00
CA HIS A 140 5.64 -3.95 -15.54
C HIS A 140 4.36 -4.66 -15.08
N LYS A 141 3.22 -4.37 -15.71
CA LYS A 141 1.97 -5.06 -15.40
C LYS A 141 2.05 -6.57 -15.64
N THR A 142 2.70 -6.98 -16.73
CA THR A 142 2.84 -8.40 -17.06
C THR A 142 3.76 -9.12 -16.08
N LEU A 143 4.83 -8.46 -15.63
CA LEU A 143 5.74 -8.98 -14.62
C LEU A 143 5.05 -9.09 -13.26
N ASP A 144 4.30 -8.07 -12.87
CA ASP A 144 3.48 -8.07 -11.66
C ASP A 144 2.47 -9.22 -11.70
N ASP A 145 1.65 -9.34 -12.76
CA ASP A 145 0.71 -10.45 -12.95
C ASP A 145 1.37 -11.84 -12.79
N GLU A 146 2.54 -12.05 -13.41
CA GLU A 146 3.26 -13.33 -13.36
C GLU A 146 3.83 -13.63 -11.97
N LEU A 147 4.34 -12.61 -11.29
CA LEU A 147 4.87 -12.75 -9.94
C LEU A 147 3.73 -12.96 -8.94
N SER A 148 2.70 -12.12 -8.93
CA SER A 148 1.49 -12.26 -8.11
C SER A 148 0.85 -13.65 -8.25
N GLY A 149 0.96 -14.23 -9.45
CA GLY A 149 0.58 -15.60 -9.74
C GLY A 149 1.37 -16.70 -9.01
N THR A 150 2.29 -16.39 -8.11
CA THR A 150 3.06 -17.41 -7.37
C THR A 150 2.31 -17.92 -6.14
N ASN A 151 1.45 -17.09 -5.56
CA ASN A 151 0.73 -17.47 -4.35
C ASN A 151 -0.53 -18.30 -4.68
N ALA A 152 -0.37 -19.62 -4.80
CA ALA A 152 -1.44 -20.50 -5.27
C ALA A 152 -2.37 -21.04 -4.16
N TRP A 153 -2.34 -20.48 -2.94
CA TRP A 153 -3.20 -20.94 -1.83
C TRP A 153 -4.70 -20.94 -2.15
N PRO A 154 -5.28 -19.97 -2.91
CA PRO A 154 -6.71 -19.99 -3.21
C PRO A 154 -7.09 -21.23 -4.04
N PHE A 155 -6.24 -21.58 -5.00
CA PHE A 155 -6.43 -22.72 -5.88
C PHE A 155 -6.23 -24.04 -5.14
N ASP A 156 -5.21 -24.14 -4.29
CA ASP A 156 -4.94 -25.31 -3.45
C ASP A 156 -6.15 -25.63 -2.56
N PHE A 157 -6.66 -24.62 -1.84
CA PHE A 157 -7.87 -24.75 -1.02
C PHE A 157 -9.11 -25.10 -1.86
N TYR A 158 -9.33 -24.40 -2.98
CA TYR A 158 -10.50 -24.60 -3.82
C TYR A 158 -10.53 -26.01 -4.42
N ILE A 159 -9.39 -26.49 -4.90
CA ILE A 159 -9.25 -27.83 -5.49
C ILE A 159 -9.48 -28.92 -4.44
N ASP A 160 -8.88 -28.78 -3.25
CA ASP A 160 -8.97 -29.79 -2.22
C ASP A 160 -10.36 -29.83 -1.56
N HIS A 161 -11.03 -28.70 -1.41
CA HIS A 161 -12.23 -28.60 -0.57
C HIS A 161 -13.52 -28.21 -1.30
N ILE A 162 -13.44 -27.59 -2.48
CA ILE A 162 -14.63 -27.08 -3.19
C ILE A 162 -14.90 -27.85 -4.49
N SER A 163 -13.87 -28.15 -5.28
CA SER A 163 -14.05 -28.85 -6.56
C SER A 163 -14.37 -30.35 -6.39
N ASP A 164 -15.36 -30.87 -7.11
CA ASP A 164 -15.66 -32.32 -7.18
C ASP A 164 -14.78 -33.06 -8.19
N ARG A 165 -14.31 -32.35 -9.24
CA ARG A 165 -13.53 -32.92 -10.35
C ARG A 165 -12.46 -31.94 -10.81
N PRO A 166 -11.44 -31.67 -9.99
CA PRO A 166 -10.37 -30.77 -10.39
C PRO A 166 -9.55 -31.37 -11.53
N ASP A 167 -9.09 -30.52 -12.44
CA ASP A 167 -8.03 -30.90 -13.38
C ASP A 167 -6.72 -31.03 -12.60
N THR A 168 -6.45 -32.24 -12.12
CA THR A 168 -5.28 -32.51 -11.29
C THR A 168 -3.97 -32.39 -12.06
N GLU A 169 -3.99 -32.54 -13.38
CA GLU A 169 -2.77 -32.50 -14.19
C GLU A 169 -2.23 -31.08 -14.28
N ILE A 170 -3.06 -30.14 -14.77
CA ILE A 170 -2.67 -28.73 -14.87
C ILE A 170 -2.42 -28.13 -13.47
N TRP A 171 -3.21 -28.52 -12.47
CA TRP A 171 -2.96 -28.09 -11.09
C TRP A 171 -1.60 -28.55 -10.58
N ASN A 172 -1.24 -29.82 -10.77
CA ASN A 172 0.05 -30.33 -10.31
C ASN A 172 1.22 -29.61 -11.00
N ILE A 173 1.09 -29.26 -12.28
CA ILE A 173 2.09 -28.49 -13.02
C ILE A 173 2.26 -27.09 -12.42
N LEU A 174 1.16 -26.36 -12.24
CA LEU A 174 1.19 -25.03 -11.62
C LEU A 174 1.72 -25.08 -10.19
N ARG A 175 1.22 -26.01 -9.36
CA ARG A 175 1.65 -26.15 -7.96
C ARG A 175 3.15 -26.38 -7.88
N THR A 176 3.68 -27.30 -8.69
CA THR A 176 5.12 -27.59 -8.73
C THR A 176 5.92 -26.37 -9.20
N LEU A 177 5.42 -25.63 -10.19
CA LEU A 177 6.05 -24.40 -10.67
C LEU A 177 6.14 -23.35 -9.55
N CYS A 178 5.06 -23.13 -8.79
CA CYS A 178 5.05 -22.17 -7.69
C CYS A 178 5.89 -22.62 -6.49
N GLU A 179 5.91 -23.93 -6.18
CA GLU A 179 6.70 -24.51 -5.09
C GLU A 179 8.21 -24.41 -5.36
N GLU A 180 8.64 -24.77 -6.56
CA GLU A 180 10.06 -24.87 -6.90
C GLU A 180 10.62 -23.53 -7.40
N CYS A 181 9.81 -22.71 -8.07
CA CYS A 181 10.23 -21.47 -8.75
C CYS A 181 9.34 -20.26 -8.43
N PRO A 182 9.46 -19.66 -7.24
CA PRO A 182 8.60 -18.54 -6.89
C PRO A 182 8.89 -17.28 -7.72
N TYR A 183 10.17 -16.96 -7.93
CA TYR A 183 10.60 -15.73 -8.60
C TYR A 183 11.00 -16.02 -10.04
N LEU A 184 10.07 -15.81 -10.98
CA LEU A 184 10.25 -16.10 -12.41
C LEU A 184 9.95 -14.87 -13.26
N ILE A 185 10.75 -14.70 -14.32
CA ILE A 185 10.39 -13.84 -15.45
C ILE A 185 10.37 -14.72 -16.70
N THR A 186 9.21 -14.84 -17.32
CA THR A 186 9.00 -15.75 -18.45
C THR A 186 8.84 -15.00 -19.77
N TYR A 187 9.51 -15.49 -20.80
CA TYR A 187 9.37 -15.08 -22.21
C TYR A 187 9.15 -16.31 -23.07
N GLU A 188 8.73 -16.15 -24.34
CA GLU A 188 8.43 -17.29 -25.22
C GLU A 188 9.61 -18.29 -25.35
N LYS A 189 10.84 -17.80 -25.47
CA LYS A 189 12.04 -18.61 -25.69
C LYS A 189 13.01 -18.63 -24.53
N VAL A 190 12.79 -17.78 -23.52
CA VAL A 190 13.71 -17.58 -22.40
C VAL A 190 12.93 -17.55 -21.10
N CYS A 191 13.48 -18.14 -20.05
CA CYS A 191 12.96 -18.04 -18.69
C CYS A 191 14.10 -17.66 -17.73
N LEU A 192 13.86 -16.63 -16.92
CA LEU A 192 14.78 -16.18 -15.89
C LEU A 192 14.26 -16.66 -14.54
N VAL A 193 15.10 -17.36 -13.80
CA VAL A 193 14.83 -17.84 -12.46
C VAL A 193 15.70 -17.04 -11.49
N ILE A 194 15.07 -16.27 -10.61
CA ILE A 194 15.79 -15.52 -9.59
C ILE A 194 15.85 -16.37 -8.33
N ASP A 195 17.05 -16.52 -7.78
CA ASP A 195 17.26 -17.27 -6.55
C ASP A 195 16.51 -16.62 -5.38
N ARG A 196 16.22 -17.39 -4.35
CA ARG A 196 15.55 -16.85 -3.15
C ARG A 196 16.55 -15.98 -2.37
N PRO A 197 16.08 -14.95 -1.63
CA PRO A 197 16.92 -14.26 -0.68
C PRO A 197 17.56 -15.24 0.32
N SER A 198 18.85 -15.08 0.60
CA SER A 198 19.54 -15.81 1.66
C SER A 198 19.14 -15.36 3.06
N GLU A 199 18.73 -14.10 3.22
CA GLU A 199 18.09 -13.57 4.42
C GLU A 199 16.88 -12.72 4.03
N LEU A 200 15.78 -12.87 4.77
CA LEU A 200 14.54 -12.11 4.61
C LEU A 200 13.99 -11.76 5.99
N TYR A 201 13.85 -10.47 6.26
CA TYR A 201 13.27 -9.94 7.49
C TYR A 201 11.95 -9.25 7.16
N LEU A 202 10.88 -9.73 7.80
CA LEU A 202 9.53 -9.21 7.67
C LEU A 202 9.06 -8.66 9.01
N ASP A 203 8.19 -7.65 8.99
CA ASP A 203 7.50 -7.20 10.20
C ASP A 203 6.27 -8.08 10.50
N ARG A 204 5.41 -7.63 11.43
CA ARG A 204 4.20 -8.36 11.86
C ARG A 204 3.12 -8.41 10.78
N GLU A 205 3.18 -7.53 9.79
CA GLU A 205 2.28 -7.48 8.63
C GLU A 205 2.86 -8.28 7.44
N LEU A 206 3.96 -9.03 7.66
CA LEU A 206 4.69 -9.80 6.67
C LEU A 206 5.28 -8.95 5.53
N VAL A 207 5.52 -7.65 5.76
CA VAL A 207 6.18 -6.78 4.79
C VAL A 207 7.68 -6.66 5.06
N PRO A 208 8.54 -6.54 4.02
CA PRO A 208 9.99 -6.39 4.21
C PRO A 208 10.36 -5.22 5.12
N HIS A 209 11.08 -5.53 6.21
CA HIS A 209 11.49 -4.53 7.18
C HIS A 209 12.68 -5.00 8.03
N ALA A 210 13.67 -4.13 8.17
CA ALA A 210 14.71 -4.27 9.17
C ALA A 210 15.26 -2.90 9.58
N GLU A 211 15.69 -2.81 10.84
CA GLU A 211 16.29 -1.59 11.41
C GLU A 211 17.78 -1.83 11.65
N GLY A 212 18.65 -1.01 11.05
CA GLY A 212 20.10 -1.13 11.20
C GLY A 212 20.76 -2.28 10.42
N LYS A 213 20.02 -2.93 9.51
CA LYS A 213 20.54 -3.98 8.62
C LYS A 213 19.64 -4.13 7.38
N ALA A 214 20.12 -4.85 6.37
CA ALA A 214 19.33 -5.16 5.19
C ALA A 214 18.10 -6.00 5.56
N ALA A 215 16.96 -5.67 4.96
CA ALA A 215 15.72 -6.45 5.10
C ALA A 215 15.73 -7.67 4.19
N ILE A 216 16.40 -7.57 3.04
CA ILE A 216 16.54 -8.65 2.06
C ILE A 216 18.01 -8.74 1.69
N LYS A 217 18.57 -9.94 1.69
CA LYS A 217 19.96 -10.20 1.30
C LYS A 217 20.05 -11.43 0.41
N TYR A 218 20.76 -11.30 -0.70
CA TYR A 218 21.01 -12.38 -1.65
C TYR A 218 22.40 -12.99 -1.48
N ALA A 219 22.58 -14.20 -2.03
CA ALA A 219 23.81 -14.98 -1.90
C ALA A 219 25.03 -14.33 -2.58
N ASP A 220 24.81 -13.46 -3.57
CA ASP A 220 25.84 -12.68 -4.26
C ASP A 220 26.24 -11.39 -3.50
N GLY A 221 25.59 -11.11 -2.36
CA GLY A 221 25.85 -9.93 -1.54
C GLY A 221 24.98 -8.72 -1.91
N TYR A 222 24.05 -8.85 -2.86
CA TYR A 222 23.06 -7.79 -3.11
C TYR A 222 22.11 -7.66 -1.90
N GLU A 223 21.91 -6.41 -1.45
CA GLU A 223 21.19 -6.07 -0.23
C GLU A 223 20.15 -4.98 -0.50
N LEU A 224 18.93 -5.21 -0.02
CA LEU A 224 17.88 -4.19 0.02
C LEU A 224 17.58 -3.81 1.47
N TYR A 225 17.54 -2.51 1.72
CA TYR A 225 17.15 -1.95 2.99
C TYR A 225 15.71 -1.49 2.90
N CYS A 226 14.85 -1.99 3.77
CA CYS A 226 13.41 -1.69 3.71
C CYS A 226 12.88 -1.20 5.05
N ASN A 227 12.07 -0.15 4.97
CA ASN A 227 11.25 0.35 6.07
C ASN A 227 9.78 0.03 5.79
N ARG A 228 9.28 -1.09 6.34
CA ARG A 228 7.88 -1.54 6.26
C ARG A 228 7.34 -1.55 4.83
N GLY A 229 8.04 -2.25 3.94
CA GLY A 229 7.68 -2.41 2.53
C GLY A 229 8.11 -1.26 1.61
N THR A 230 8.74 -0.20 2.13
CA THR A 230 9.38 0.82 1.28
C THR A 230 10.88 0.58 1.27
N VAL A 231 11.49 0.40 0.09
CA VAL A 231 12.95 0.42 -0.04
C VAL A 231 13.44 1.79 0.44
N ILE A 232 14.58 1.83 1.13
CA ILE A 232 15.18 3.09 1.60
C ILE A 232 16.66 3.11 1.27
N PRO A 233 17.27 4.29 1.11
CA PRO A 233 18.70 4.40 0.87
C PRO A 233 19.51 3.68 1.97
N ALA A 234 20.56 2.95 1.56
CA ALA A 234 21.40 2.16 2.46
C ALA A 234 21.94 2.98 3.66
N LYS A 235 22.26 4.26 3.47
CA LYS A 235 22.69 5.18 4.54
C LYS A 235 21.71 5.29 5.72
N TYR A 236 20.41 5.13 5.47
CA TYR A 236 19.38 5.08 6.50
C TYR A 236 19.18 3.64 6.99
N GLY A 237 19.12 2.67 6.08
CA GLY A 237 18.90 1.27 6.44
C GLY A 237 20.00 0.62 7.29
N GLN A 238 21.24 1.07 7.15
CA GLN A 238 22.39 0.54 7.88
C GLN A 238 22.47 0.98 9.35
N VAL A 239 21.63 1.92 9.77
CA VAL A 239 21.56 2.39 11.15
C VAL A 239 20.12 2.33 11.67
N HIS A 240 19.95 2.34 12.99
CA HIS A 240 18.63 2.31 13.59
C HIS A 240 17.85 3.61 13.28
N PRO A 241 16.51 3.60 13.07
CA PRO A 241 15.72 4.80 12.76
C PRO A 241 15.90 5.99 13.72
N SER A 242 16.21 5.72 14.99
CA SER A 242 16.51 6.78 15.97
C SER A 242 17.74 7.62 15.60
N GLU A 243 18.67 7.05 14.83
CA GLU A 243 19.92 7.67 14.39
C GLU A 243 19.81 8.38 13.03
N TRP A 244 18.66 8.28 12.34
CA TRP A 244 18.46 8.93 11.05
C TRP A 244 18.57 10.45 11.17
N LYS A 245 19.26 11.07 10.23
CA LYS A 245 19.58 12.51 10.25
C LYS A 245 18.90 13.23 9.09
N SER A 246 18.21 14.33 9.39
CA SER A 246 17.52 15.12 8.36
C SER A 246 18.48 15.72 7.35
N GLU A 247 19.71 16.05 7.77
CA GLU A 247 20.76 16.64 6.93
C GLU A 247 21.28 15.66 5.86
N SER A 248 20.98 14.37 5.99
CA SER A 248 21.34 13.36 5.00
C SER A 248 20.37 13.36 3.81
N ILE A 249 19.25 14.06 3.90
CA ILE A 249 18.36 14.31 2.77
C ILE A 249 19.04 15.36 1.88
N VAL A 250 19.20 15.05 0.59
CA VAL A 250 19.88 15.95 -0.34
C VAL A 250 18.88 17.03 -0.76
N PHE A 251 19.32 18.29 -0.75
CA PHE A 251 18.51 19.42 -1.20
C PHE A 251 19.22 20.24 -2.28
N ASP A 252 18.49 20.80 -3.26
CA ASP A 252 19.02 21.66 -4.33
C ASP A 252 19.38 23.06 -3.81
N GLU A 253 19.87 23.93 -4.71
CA GLU A 253 20.22 25.31 -4.40
C GLU A 253 19.01 26.10 -3.87
N ASP A 254 17.81 25.70 -4.26
CA ASP A 254 16.55 26.25 -3.77
C ASP A 254 16.09 25.58 -2.48
N ASN A 255 16.78 24.59 -1.91
CA ASN A 255 16.41 23.74 -0.77
C ASN A 255 15.19 22.82 -1.01
N ASN A 256 15.01 22.30 -2.22
CA ASN A 256 14.06 21.24 -2.54
C ASN A 256 14.75 19.88 -2.52
N ILE A 257 14.03 18.81 -2.16
CA ILE A 257 14.59 17.47 -2.05
C ILE A 257 15.12 16.97 -3.41
N ILE A 258 16.43 16.74 -3.55
CA ILE A 258 17.03 16.12 -4.75
C ILE A 258 17.07 14.61 -4.55
N THR A 259 15.99 13.94 -4.87
CA THR A 259 16.06 12.49 -5.07
C THR A 259 15.11 12.11 -6.19
N GLU A 260 15.48 11.06 -6.90
CA GLU A 260 14.65 10.49 -7.95
C GLU A 260 13.66 9.44 -7.38
N ASP A 261 13.87 8.96 -6.13
CA ASP A 261 12.93 8.08 -5.40
C ASP A 261 12.23 8.80 -4.24
N LEU A 262 11.04 9.32 -4.53
CA LEU A 262 10.22 10.11 -3.61
C LEU A 262 9.63 9.30 -2.46
N GLU A 263 9.16 8.08 -2.74
CA GLU A 263 8.51 7.23 -1.73
C GLU A 263 9.50 6.85 -0.62
N SER A 264 10.74 6.50 -1.00
CA SER A 264 11.87 6.32 -0.08
C SER A 264 12.02 7.47 0.89
N ILE A 265 12.07 8.71 0.38
CA ILE A 265 12.33 9.88 1.21
C ILE A 265 11.12 10.26 2.06
N ILE A 266 9.90 10.13 1.57
CA ILE A 266 8.70 10.34 2.38
C ILE A 266 8.63 9.32 3.53
N SER A 267 8.93 8.05 3.27
CA SER A 267 9.03 7.02 4.33
C SER A 267 10.07 7.39 5.39
N VAL A 268 11.25 7.88 4.96
CA VAL A 268 12.31 8.36 5.87
C VAL A 268 11.85 9.59 6.67
N LEU A 269 11.24 10.58 6.02
CA LEU A 269 10.74 11.79 6.67
C LEU A 269 9.66 11.47 7.69
N ILE A 270 8.70 10.60 7.37
CA ILE A 270 7.67 10.13 8.30
C ILE A 270 8.33 9.50 9.54
N CYS A 271 9.38 8.69 9.38
CA CYS A 271 10.10 8.12 10.52
C CYS A 271 10.85 9.17 11.35
N ILE A 272 11.54 10.12 10.71
CA ILE A 272 12.24 11.22 11.39
C ILE A 272 11.25 12.09 12.17
N GLY A 273 10.14 12.46 11.55
CA GLY A 273 9.10 13.31 12.11
C GLY A 273 9.44 14.81 12.11
N TYR A 274 8.39 15.63 12.07
CA TYR A 274 8.51 17.09 11.97
C TYR A 274 9.23 17.72 13.17
N LYS A 275 9.01 17.24 14.39
CA LYS A 275 9.68 17.74 15.61
C LYS A 275 11.20 17.62 15.52
N LYS A 276 11.71 16.47 15.06
CA LYS A 276 13.15 16.26 14.89
C LYS A 276 13.68 17.07 13.71
N PHE A 277 13.00 17.00 12.56
CA PHE A 277 13.38 17.73 11.37
C PHE A 277 13.48 19.24 11.62
N SER A 278 12.48 19.85 12.26
CA SER A 278 12.46 21.28 12.56
C SER A 278 13.54 21.73 13.55
N LYS A 279 14.06 20.80 14.36
CA LYS A 279 15.18 21.04 15.27
C LYS A 279 16.54 20.93 14.56
N GLU A 280 16.69 19.95 13.68
CA GLU A 280 17.92 19.70 12.90
C GLU A 280 18.09 20.74 11.78
N LEU A 281 16.99 21.13 11.15
CA LEU A 281 16.95 22.02 9.98
C LEU A 281 15.98 23.20 10.19
N PRO A 282 16.24 24.09 11.18
CA PRO A 282 15.32 25.18 11.53
C PRO A 282 15.09 26.18 10.39
N ASP A 283 16.10 26.42 9.55
CA ASP A 283 16.05 27.39 8.45
C ASP A 283 15.13 26.96 7.30
N ILE A 284 14.82 25.66 7.21
CA ILE A 284 13.96 25.10 6.16
C ILE A 284 12.77 24.30 6.70
N LYS A 285 12.46 24.41 8.01
CA LYS A 285 11.38 23.64 8.64
C LYS A 285 10.02 23.79 7.96
N TYR A 286 9.72 24.97 7.42
CA TYR A 286 8.47 25.26 6.70
C TYR A 286 8.31 24.45 5.41
N ARG A 287 9.39 23.88 4.88
CA ARG A 287 9.40 23.05 3.67
C ARG A 287 9.10 21.59 3.92
N TYR A 288 9.14 21.14 5.18
CA TYR A 288 8.84 19.76 5.53
C TYR A 288 7.48 19.32 4.96
N TRP A 289 6.48 20.20 5.10
CA TRP A 289 5.17 19.99 4.51
C TRP A 289 5.12 20.52 3.06
N ASN A 290 5.81 21.62 2.74
CA ASN A 290 5.60 22.38 1.50
C ASN A 290 6.89 22.65 0.71
N SER A 291 7.28 21.73 -0.19
CA SER A 291 8.23 22.02 -1.27
C SER A 291 7.48 22.59 -2.48
N LYS A 292 7.88 23.76 -2.97
CA LYS A 292 7.35 24.35 -4.22
C LYS A 292 8.30 24.06 -5.38
N GLN A 293 8.42 22.81 -5.78
CA GLN A 293 9.04 22.49 -7.07
C GLN A 293 7.99 21.93 -8.01
N GLU A 294 8.09 22.19 -9.31
CA GLU A 294 7.16 21.65 -10.32
C GLU A 294 7.16 20.10 -10.35
N SER A 295 8.22 19.47 -9.82
CA SER A 295 8.41 18.02 -9.68
C SER A 295 8.15 17.45 -8.28
N LEU A 296 8.06 18.27 -7.23
CA LEU A 296 7.94 17.82 -5.84
C LEU A 296 6.70 18.43 -5.20
N ARG A 297 5.71 17.57 -4.93
CA ARG A 297 4.49 17.95 -4.22
C ARG A 297 4.50 17.30 -2.85
N THR A 298 5.47 17.61 -1.98
CA THR A 298 5.61 16.94 -0.68
C THR A 298 4.30 16.79 0.10
N CYS A 299 3.45 17.82 0.18
CA CYS A 299 2.11 17.71 0.79
C CYS A 299 1.29 16.56 0.18
N VAL A 300 1.26 16.46 -1.15
CA VAL A 300 0.53 15.44 -1.90
C VAL A 300 1.14 14.07 -1.63
N ASP A 301 2.46 13.97 -1.67
CA ASP A 301 3.15 12.70 -1.47
C ASP A 301 2.96 12.18 -0.03
N PHE A 302 2.97 13.08 0.97
CA PHE A 302 2.63 12.73 2.36
C PHE A 302 1.19 12.25 2.49
N ILE A 303 0.23 12.94 1.85
CA ILE A 303 -1.19 12.55 1.88
C ILE A 303 -1.38 11.21 1.19
N GLU A 304 -0.83 11.02 0.00
CA GLU A 304 -0.91 9.81 -0.80
C GLU A 304 -0.34 8.61 -0.05
N TYR A 305 0.90 8.75 0.44
CA TYR A 305 1.55 7.70 1.23
C TYR A 305 0.76 7.35 2.49
N SER A 306 0.29 8.38 3.22
CA SER A 306 -0.43 8.18 4.48
C SER A 306 -1.80 7.55 4.28
N LEU A 307 -2.60 8.06 3.34
CA LEU A 307 -3.93 7.51 3.02
C LEU A 307 -3.82 6.10 2.43
N GLY A 308 -2.83 5.86 1.56
CA GLY A 308 -2.55 4.53 1.03
C GLY A 308 -2.22 3.52 2.13
N TYR A 309 -1.44 3.93 3.14
CA TYR A 309 -1.19 3.09 4.32
C TYR A 309 -2.46 2.86 5.15
N ILE A 310 -3.18 3.93 5.50
CA ILE A 310 -4.43 3.86 6.30
C ILE A 310 -5.44 2.92 5.62
N HIS A 311 -5.67 3.10 4.33
CA HIS A 311 -6.60 2.29 3.55
C HIS A 311 -6.21 0.81 3.55
N ARG A 312 -4.93 0.49 3.30
CA ARG A 312 -4.43 -0.89 3.36
C ARG A 312 -4.62 -1.50 4.75
N TRP A 313 -4.30 -0.75 5.81
CA TRP A 313 -4.47 -1.22 7.19
C TRP A 313 -5.94 -1.47 7.52
N LEU A 314 -6.84 -0.56 7.16
CA LEU A 314 -8.29 -0.71 7.38
C LEU A 314 -8.84 -1.93 6.63
N ASN A 315 -8.44 -2.12 5.38
CA ASN A 315 -8.84 -3.32 4.62
C ASN A 315 -8.33 -4.61 5.27
N PHE A 316 -7.08 -4.59 5.75
CA PHE A 316 -6.47 -5.77 6.37
C PHE A 316 -7.07 -6.11 7.74
N HIS A 317 -7.22 -5.13 8.62
CA HIS A 317 -7.59 -5.36 10.02
C HIS A 317 -9.09 -5.16 10.29
N TYR A 318 -9.75 -4.23 9.60
CA TYR A 318 -11.10 -3.78 9.93
C TYR A 318 -12.16 -4.42 9.03
N TYR A 319 -12.05 -4.29 7.70
CA TYR A 319 -13.12 -4.63 6.74
C TYR A 319 -13.29 -6.12 6.38
N ASP A 320 -12.99 -7.01 7.34
CA ASP A 320 -13.03 -8.47 7.20
C ASP A 320 -12.03 -9.03 6.18
N TYR A 321 -11.07 -9.77 6.75
CA TYR A 321 -9.98 -10.58 6.19
C TYR A 321 -10.31 -11.51 5.01
N TYR A 322 -11.54 -11.52 4.51
CA TYR A 322 -12.01 -12.40 3.42
C TYR A 322 -12.85 -11.70 2.35
N GLY A 323 -13.02 -10.38 2.38
CA GLY A 323 -13.86 -9.69 1.39
C GLY A 323 -15.34 -10.12 1.43
N LEU A 324 -15.80 -10.65 2.56
CA LEU A 324 -17.17 -11.19 2.72
C LEU A 324 -18.16 -10.15 3.25
N GLY A 325 -17.71 -8.93 3.54
CA GLY A 325 -18.55 -7.75 3.68
C GLY A 325 -18.69 -7.07 2.31
N GLU A 326 -19.75 -6.30 2.10
CA GLU A 326 -19.84 -5.36 0.98
C GLU A 326 -18.63 -4.41 1.04
N SER A 327 -17.51 -4.79 0.42
CA SER A 327 -16.38 -3.89 0.32
C SER A 327 -16.86 -2.75 -0.54
N TYR A 328 -16.81 -1.54 0.01
CA TYR A 328 -17.18 -0.33 -0.72
C TYR A 328 -16.32 -0.10 -1.97
N TYR A 329 -15.26 -0.89 -2.18
CA TYR A 329 -14.64 -1.10 -3.48
C TYR A 329 -14.10 -2.54 -3.56
N THR A 330 -14.86 -3.48 -4.12
CA THR A 330 -14.18 -4.58 -4.82
C THR A 330 -13.56 -3.93 -6.05
N LEU A 331 -12.26 -4.13 -6.27
CA LEU A 331 -11.59 -3.78 -7.52
C LEU A 331 -12.26 -4.43 -8.76
N GLU A 332 -13.20 -5.36 -8.57
CA GLU A 332 -14.02 -5.96 -9.62
C GLU A 332 -14.96 -4.96 -10.34
N GLU A 333 -15.49 -3.92 -9.69
CA GLU A 333 -16.22 -2.86 -10.43
C GLU A 333 -15.27 -1.91 -11.20
N VAL A 334 -13.95 -2.10 -11.04
CA VAL A 334 -12.87 -1.28 -11.61
C VAL A 334 -11.93 -2.12 -12.50
N VAL A 335 -12.38 -3.27 -13.04
CA VAL A 335 -11.59 -4.01 -14.05
C VAL A 335 -11.48 -3.22 -15.36
N ASP A 336 -12.40 -2.29 -15.61
CA ASP A 336 -12.17 -1.28 -16.63
C ASP A 336 -11.43 -0.09 -16.02
N TRP A 337 -10.10 -0.16 -16.03
CA TRP A 337 -9.23 0.98 -15.70
C TRP A 337 -9.59 2.22 -16.53
N GLU A 338 -10.18 2.07 -17.72
CA GLU A 338 -10.71 3.17 -18.51
C GLU A 338 -12.05 3.69 -17.98
N ALA A 339 -12.91 2.86 -17.39
CA ALA A 339 -14.12 3.29 -16.69
C ALA A 339 -13.80 3.93 -15.33
N HIS A 340 -12.84 3.41 -14.57
CA HIS A 340 -12.38 4.02 -13.33
C HIS A 340 -11.62 5.30 -13.60
N ARG A 341 -10.74 5.34 -14.61
CA ARG A 341 -10.16 6.58 -15.11
C ARG A 341 -11.23 7.55 -15.59
N LYS A 342 -12.24 7.15 -16.35
CA LYS A 342 -13.37 8.02 -16.75
C LYS A 342 -14.22 8.46 -15.55
N TYR A 343 -14.38 7.61 -14.54
CA TYR A 343 -15.06 7.93 -13.29
C TYR A 343 -14.25 8.98 -12.52
N LEU A 344 -12.95 8.78 -12.37
CA LEU A 344 -12.01 9.72 -11.75
C LEU A 344 -11.87 11.00 -12.57
N GLU A 345 -11.87 10.96 -13.91
CA GLU A 345 -11.86 12.13 -14.81
C GLU A 345 -13.18 12.90 -14.69
N GLY A 346 -14.32 12.20 -14.72
CA GLY A 346 -15.63 12.80 -14.51
C GLY A 346 -15.85 13.29 -13.08
N TRP A 347 -15.20 12.67 -12.09
CA TRP A 347 -15.17 13.11 -10.70
C TRP A 347 -14.28 14.34 -10.57
N TYR A 348 -13.08 14.34 -11.16
CA TYR A 348 -12.15 15.46 -11.21
C TYR A 348 -12.78 16.67 -11.90
N GLU A 349 -13.45 16.49 -13.03
CA GLU A 349 -14.21 17.56 -13.66
C GLU A 349 -15.31 18.13 -12.75
N ARG A 350 -16.04 17.26 -12.05
CA ARG A 350 -17.08 17.66 -11.09
C ARG A 350 -16.49 18.43 -9.92
N GLU A 351 -15.38 17.95 -9.37
CA GLU A 351 -14.65 18.57 -8.27
C GLU A 351 -14.07 19.93 -8.68
N GLN A 352 -13.43 20.02 -9.85
CA GLN A 352 -12.94 21.28 -10.42
C GLN A 352 -14.07 22.28 -10.67
N ARG A 353 -15.25 21.83 -11.12
CA ARG A 353 -16.44 22.69 -11.24
C ARG A 353 -16.91 23.16 -9.86
N MET A 354 -16.91 22.30 -8.86
CA MET A 354 -17.27 22.66 -7.50
C MET A 354 -16.32 23.73 -6.95
N TYR A 355 -14.99 23.52 -7.02
CA TYR A 355 -14.00 24.50 -6.57
C TYR A 355 -14.10 25.83 -7.31
N LYS A 356 -14.37 25.83 -8.62
CA LYS A 356 -14.58 27.07 -9.41
C LYS A 356 -15.77 27.89 -8.94
N ASN A 357 -16.78 27.23 -8.37
CA ASN A 357 -18.01 27.86 -7.91
C ASN A 357 -17.98 28.23 -6.42
N LEU A 358 -16.93 27.87 -5.69
CA LEU A 358 -16.78 28.28 -4.30
C LEU A 358 -16.49 29.78 -4.22
N PRO A 359 -17.05 30.50 -3.24
CA PRO A 359 -16.75 31.91 -3.03
C PRO A 359 -15.35 32.15 -2.43
N PHE A 360 -14.54 31.10 -2.30
CA PHE A 360 -13.21 31.08 -1.69
C PHE A 360 -12.29 30.08 -2.38
N LYS A 361 -10.99 30.18 -2.10
CA LYS A 361 -9.99 29.21 -2.54
C LYS A 361 -9.72 28.21 -1.42
N VAL A 362 -9.71 26.94 -1.81
CA VAL A 362 -9.27 25.81 -0.98
C VAL A 362 -7.75 25.65 -1.13
N SER A 363 -7.06 25.27 -0.05
CA SER A 363 -5.61 24.99 -0.10
C SER A 363 -5.32 23.83 -1.05
N GLU A 364 -4.12 23.81 -1.65
CA GLU A 364 -3.76 22.72 -2.57
C GLU A 364 -3.75 21.37 -1.86
N GLU A 365 -3.19 21.34 -0.65
CA GLU A 365 -3.20 20.16 0.21
C GLU A 365 -4.61 19.59 0.45
N LEU A 366 -5.61 20.44 0.73
CA LEU A 366 -6.96 19.95 0.98
C LEU A 366 -7.65 19.44 -0.30
N LYS A 367 -7.33 20.02 -1.46
CA LYS A 367 -7.80 19.47 -2.73
C LYS A 367 -7.25 18.07 -2.96
N GLU A 368 -5.97 17.89 -2.64
CA GLU A 368 -5.26 16.64 -2.84
C GLU A 368 -5.75 15.56 -1.86
N PHE A 369 -6.05 15.95 -0.61
CA PHE A 369 -6.77 15.09 0.33
C PHE A 369 -8.11 14.62 -0.25
N TYR A 370 -8.97 15.53 -0.71
CA TYR A 370 -10.28 15.14 -1.25
C TYR A 370 -10.21 14.40 -2.58
N ARG A 371 -9.16 14.61 -3.37
CA ARG A 371 -8.87 13.82 -4.57
C ARG A 371 -8.67 12.34 -4.26
N MET A 372 -8.13 12.02 -3.09
CA MET A 372 -7.78 10.65 -2.68
C MET A 372 -8.75 10.07 -1.64
N TYR A 373 -9.50 10.91 -0.94
CA TYR A 373 -10.43 10.52 0.10
C TYR A 373 -11.83 11.08 -0.16
N LEU A 374 -12.79 10.18 -0.38
CA LEU A 374 -14.14 10.54 -0.81
C LEU A 374 -15.10 10.83 0.36
N GLY A 375 -14.67 10.66 1.62
CA GLY A 375 -15.53 10.87 2.79
C GLY A 375 -16.42 9.69 3.15
N ASP A 376 -16.01 8.49 2.78
CA ASP A 376 -16.78 7.25 2.79
C ASP A 376 -16.32 6.24 3.85
N TYR A 377 -15.15 6.42 4.46
CA TYR A 377 -14.65 5.57 5.56
C TYR A 377 -14.04 6.36 6.71
N GLN A 378 -14.10 5.80 7.91
CA GLN A 378 -13.53 6.42 9.11
C GLN A 378 -11.99 6.35 9.07
N LEU A 379 -11.32 7.51 9.12
CA LEU A 379 -9.85 7.58 9.07
C LEU A 379 -9.21 7.39 10.45
N ALA A 380 -9.86 7.83 11.52
CA ALA A 380 -9.36 7.67 12.88
C ALA A 380 -10.53 7.47 13.86
N PRO A 381 -10.29 6.86 15.05
CA PRO A 381 -11.32 6.66 16.05
C PRO A 381 -12.09 7.95 16.34
N ARG A 382 -13.41 7.91 16.12
CA ARG A 382 -14.34 9.03 16.41
C ARG A 382 -14.05 10.32 15.62
N LEU A 383 -13.34 10.20 14.50
CA LEU A 383 -13.04 11.29 13.59
C LEU A 383 -13.55 10.95 12.19
N ASP A 384 -14.79 11.34 11.91
CA ASP A 384 -15.46 11.05 10.65
C ASP A 384 -15.31 12.24 9.70
N PHE A 385 -14.45 12.12 8.71
CA PHE A 385 -14.30 13.16 7.69
C PHE A 385 -15.49 13.13 6.73
N GLN A 386 -15.97 14.31 6.36
CA GLN A 386 -17.12 14.43 5.48
C GLN A 386 -16.69 14.49 4.02
N PRO A 387 -17.49 13.92 3.09
CA PRO A 387 -17.31 14.17 1.67
C PRO A 387 -17.28 15.66 1.39
N LEU A 388 -16.46 16.09 0.43
CA LEU A 388 -16.30 17.50 0.11
C LEU A 388 -17.62 18.20 -0.23
N SER A 389 -18.53 17.51 -0.95
CA SER A 389 -19.87 18.04 -1.23
C SER A 389 -20.62 18.39 0.04
N LYS A 390 -20.59 17.51 1.05
CA LYS A 390 -21.23 17.71 2.34
C LYS A 390 -20.53 18.79 3.17
N ALA A 391 -19.19 18.86 3.12
CA ALA A 391 -18.42 19.93 3.75
C ALA A 391 -18.82 21.31 3.17
N VAL A 392 -18.98 21.38 1.84
CA VAL A 392 -19.44 22.58 1.12
C VAL A 392 -20.91 22.90 1.42
N ASP A 393 -21.80 21.92 1.52
CA ASP A 393 -23.20 22.16 1.88
C ASP A 393 -23.35 22.66 3.32
N ASN A 394 -22.49 22.18 4.22
CA ASN A 394 -22.44 22.60 5.64
C ASN A 394 -21.67 23.90 5.86
N PHE A 395 -21.06 24.46 4.81
CA PHE A 395 -20.35 25.73 4.86
C PHE A 395 -21.25 26.87 5.35
N LYS A 396 -20.75 27.67 6.29
CA LYS A 396 -21.46 28.85 6.81
C LYS A 396 -20.64 30.12 6.55
N PRO A 397 -21.10 31.05 5.70
CA PRO A 397 -20.42 32.32 5.46
C PRO A 397 -20.68 33.27 6.63
N ASN A 398 -19.99 33.09 7.75
CA ASN A 398 -20.21 33.94 8.93
C ASN A 398 -19.00 34.81 9.33
N PHE A 399 -17.89 34.80 8.60
CA PHE A 399 -16.71 35.60 8.94
C PHE A 399 -15.96 36.11 7.70
N ASN A 400 -14.99 37.02 7.90
CA ASN A 400 -14.05 37.48 6.86
C ASN A 400 -13.21 36.32 6.29
N ASP A 401 -13.14 35.20 7.01
CA ASP A 401 -12.56 33.93 6.59
C ASP A 401 -13.68 32.89 6.37
N TYR A 402 -13.52 32.05 5.36
CA TYR A 402 -14.47 31.01 4.99
C TYR A 402 -14.12 29.73 5.76
N LEU A 403 -14.99 29.29 6.68
CA LEU A 403 -14.79 28.07 7.46
C LEU A 403 -15.34 26.85 6.74
N LEU A 404 -14.48 25.93 6.31
CA LEU A 404 -14.92 24.67 5.68
C LEU A 404 -14.85 23.52 6.69
N PRO A 405 -16.00 23.02 7.20
CA PRO A 405 -16.02 21.90 8.14
C PRO A 405 -15.65 20.60 7.43
N ILE A 406 -14.52 20.00 7.82
CA ILE A 406 -14.00 18.78 7.20
C ILE A 406 -14.39 17.52 7.99
N SER A 407 -14.67 17.63 9.28
CA SER A 407 -15.06 16.50 10.14
C SER A 407 -15.84 16.97 11.38
N TYR A 408 -16.57 16.05 11.99
CA TYR A 408 -17.31 16.26 13.24
C TYR A 408 -16.92 15.14 14.21
N GLY A 409 -16.61 15.51 15.45
CA GLY A 409 -16.37 14.55 16.53
C GLY A 409 -17.66 14.12 17.22
N ASP A 410 -17.56 13.06 18.01
CA ASP A 410 -18.68 12.48 18.77
C ASP A 410 -19.15 13.36 19.95
N ARG A 411 -18.33 14.33 20.39
CA ARG A 411 -18.66 15.31 21.45
C ARG A 411 -19.12 16.65 20.89
N GLN A 412 -19.61 16.63 19.65
CA GLN A 412 -20.10 17.82 18.91
C GLN A 412 -19.01 18.84 18.58
N GLU A 413 -17.72 18.48 18.70
CA GLU A 413 -16.65 19.30 18.17
C GLU A 413 -16.65 19.29 16.64
N ILE A 414 -16.25 20.42 16.06
CA ILE A 414 -16.12 20.58 14.61
C ILE A 414 -14.64 20.74 14.26
N TYR A 415 -14.20 19.97 13.28
CA TYR A 415 -12.89 20.13 12.68
C TYR A 415 -13.04 20.86 11.35
N TYR A 416 -12.25 21.91 11.14
CA TYR A 416 -12.37 22.74 9.94
C TYR A 416 -11.02 23.31 9.51
N VAL A 417 -10.96 23.74 8.25
CA VAL A 417 -9.86 24.55 7.73
C VAL A 417 -10.33 25.98 7.49
N LEU A 418 -9.39 26.93 7.54
CA LEU A 418 -9.63 28.28 7.06
C LEU A 418 -9.38 28.34 5.55
N CYS A 419 -10.38 28.83 4.83
CA CYS A 419 -10.31 29.16 3.42
C CYS A 419 -10.43 30.69 3.26
N ASP A 420 -9.77 31.24 2.26
CA ASP A 420 -9.83 32.67 1.95
C ASP A 420 -9.71 32.91 0.44
N ASN A 421 -9.62 34.18 0.02
CA ASN A 421 -9.47 34.53 -1.40
C ASN A 421 -8.02 34.36 -1.91
N ILE A 422 -7.09 34.00 -1.04
CA ILE A 422 -5.66 33.83 -1.31
C ILE A 422 -5.40 32.33 -1.50
N ARG A 423 -4.58 31.99 -2.50
CA ARG A 423 -4.17 30.60 -2.69
C ARG A 423 -3.10 30.28 -1.65
N ARG A 424 -3.44 29.49 -0.63
CA ARG A 424 -2.48 29.00 0.37
C ARG A 424 -2.01 27.58 -0.01
N PRO A 425 -0.73 27.26 0.21
CA PRO A 425 -0.24 25.89 -0.02
C PRO A 425 -0.91 24.89 0.94
N TYR A 426 -1.08 25.28 2.21
CA TYR A 426 -1.75 24.50 3.24
C TYR A 426 -2.55 25.41 4.18
N SER A 427 -3.37 24.81 5.05
CA SER A 427 -4.12 25.49 6.10
C SER A 427 -4.07 24.65 7.36
N HIS A 428 -3.98 25.30 8.52
CA HIS A 428 -4.11 24.61 9.81
C HIS A 428 -5.46 23.89 9.90
N VAL A 429 -5.46 22.74 10.56
CA VAL A 429 -6.70 22.07 10.97
C VAL A 429 -7.07 22.61 12.33
N TYR A 430 -8.24 23.24 12.43
CA TYR A 430 -8.78 23.75 13.69
C TYR A 430 -9.78 22.77 14.27
N CYS A 431 -9.88 22.74 15.60
CA CYS A 431 -10.92 22.06 16.34
C CYS A 431 -11.65 23.07 17.23
N GLN A 432 -12.98 22.96 17.29
CA GLN A 432 -13.81 23.79 18.16
C GLN A 432 -14.92 22.97 18.82
N PHE A 433 -14.96 23.00 20.15
CA PHE A 433 -16.06 22.47 20.95
C PHE A 433 -17.21 23.48 21.06
N PRO A 434 -18.45 23.03 21.31
CA PRO A 434 -19.55 23.93 21.63
C PRO A 434 -19.17 24.91 22.75
N ASN A 435 -19.41 26.20 22.52
CA ASN A 435 -19.14 27.29 23.47
C ASN A 435 -17.67 27.44 23.89
N SER A 436 -16.72 26.93 23.09
CA SER A 436 -15.28 27.08 23.33
C SER A 436 -14.60 27.87 22.21
N GLU A 437 -13.48 28.51 22.55
CA GLU A 437 -12.58 29.09 21.56
C GLU A 437 -11.95 27.99 20.68
N PRO A 438 -11.79 28.22 19.36
CA PRO A 438 -11.12 27.27 18.50
C PRO A 438 -9.62 27.21 18.81
N PHE A 439 -9.01 26.05 18.56
CA PHE A 439 -7.57 25.88 18.66
C PHE A 439 -7.02 25.10 17.47
N VAL A 440 -5.73 25.25 17.19
CA VAL A 440 -5.06 24.49 16.14
C VAL A 440 -4.88 23.06 16.62
N TYR A 441 -5.52 22.13 15.90
CA TYR A 441 -5.49 20.69 16.12
C TYR A 441 -4.30 20.06 15.40
N ALA A 442 -4.08 20.41 14.13
CA ALA A 442 -2.91 19.96 13.40
C ALA A 442 -2.32 21.09 12.58
N GLU A 443 -1.00 21.05 12.36
CA GLU A 443 -0.28 22.04 11.57
C GLU A 443 -0.86 22.17 10.16
N CYS A 444 -1.24 21.03 9.56
CA CYS A 444 -1.89 20.96 8.25
C CYS A 444 -2.54 19.58 8.05
N ILE A 445 -3.21 19.35 6.92
CA ILE A 445 -3.85 18.05 6.63
C ILE A 445 -2.81 16.95 6.44
N SER A 446 -1.67 17.23 5.81
CA SER A 446 -0.56 16.27 5.63
C SER A 446 -0.03 15.82 6.98
N SER A 447 0.14 16.75 7.91
CA SER A 447 0.54 16.42 9.29
C SER A 447 -0.47 15.54 9.98
N LEU A 448 -1.77 15.86 9.86
CA LEU A 448 -2.82 15.04 10.44
C LEU A 448 -2.84 13.63 9.84
N MET A 449 -2.72 13.50 8.51
CA MET A 449 -2.69 12.19 7.83
C MET A 449 -1.45 11.37 8.21
N ALA A 450 -0.27 11.98 8.24
CA ALA A 450 0.97 11.31 8.68
C ALA A 450 0.86 10.83 10.13
N THR A 451 0.23 11.64 10.99
CA THR A 451 -0.03 11.26 12.39
C THR A 451 -0.97 10.06 12.49
N ILE A 452 -2.09 10.07 11.76
CA ILE A 452 -3.06 8.97 11.73
C ILE A 452 -2.43 7.69 11.18
N ALA A 453 -1.69 7.79 10.07
CA ALA A 453 -1.00 6.64 9.48
C ALA A 453 0.02 6.03 10.46
N GLN A 454 0.79 6.86 11.16
CA GLN A 454 1.72 6.38 12.19
C GLN A 454 0.99 5.73 13.38
N CYS A 455 -0.18 6.25 13.78
CA CYS A 455 -0.98 5.64 14.84
C CYS A 455 -1.43 4.21 14.49
N TYR A 456 -1.84 3.95 13.25
CA TYR A 456 -2.11 2.57 12.80
C TYR A 456 -0.84 1.72 12.79
N ARG A 457 0.26 2.27 12.26
CA ARG A 457 1.55 1.59 12.12
C ARG A 457 2.15 1.11 13.44
N ASP A 458 1.99 1.92 14.49
CA ASP A 458 2.55 1.63 15.81
C ASP A 458 1.56 0.88 16.72
N GLY A 459 0.37 0.54 16.19
CA GLY A 459 -0.69 -0.12 16.95
C GLY A 459 -1.26 0.76 18.06
N SER A 460 -1.19 2.07 17.89
CA SER A 460 -1.86 3.08 18.72
C SER A 460 -3.33 3.19 18.36
N TYR A 461 -3.68 2.89 17.10
CA TYR A 461 -5.03 2.53 16.67
C TYR A 461 -5.11 1.03 16.43
N TYR A 462 -6.19 0.40 16.87
CA TYR A 462 -6.39 -1.04 16.78
C TYR A 462 -7.87 -1.41 16.66
N VAL A 463 -8.16 -2.59 16.12
CA VAL A 463 -9.54 -3.09 16.02
C VAL A 463 -9.89 -3.87 17.29
N GLU A 464 -10.99 -3.48 17.94
CA GLU A 464 -11.62 -4.25 19.00
C GLU A 464 -12.88 -4.93 18.44
N LEU A 465 -13.02 -6.24 18.72
CA LEU A 465 -14.20 -7.01 18.37
C LEU A 465 -15.10 -7.12 19.61
N ASP A 466 -16.31 -6.58 19.52
CA ASP A 466 -17.34 -6.84 20.50
C ASP A 466 -17.83 -8.30 20.33
N GLU A 467 -17.49 -9.16 21.28
CA GLU A 467 -17.84 -10.59 21.24
C GLU A 467 -19.36 -10.84 21.24
N GLN A 468 -20.17 -9.93 21.78
CA GLN A 468 -21.62 -10.10 21.85
C GLN A 468 -22.31 -9.69 20.56
N SER A 469 -21.92 -8.55 19.99
CA SER A 469 -22.53 -8.01 18.77
C SER A 469 -21.84 -8.45 17.48
N GLY A 470 -20.61 -8.97 17.58
CA GLY A 470 -19.72 -9.23 16.44
C GLY A 470 -19.24 -7.95 15.75
N LYS A 471 -19.57 -6.77 16.29
CA LYS A 471 -19.22 -5.49 15.69
C LYS A 471 -17.74 -5.18 15.96
N LYS A 472 -17.04 -4.74 14.92
CA LYS A 472 -15.71 -4.19 15.02
C LYS A 472 -15.77 -2.69 15.27
N GLU A 473 -14.90 -2.19 16.13
CA GLU A 473 -14.70 -0.76 16.35
C GLU A 473 -13.20 -0.44 16.36
N ILE A 474 -12.82 0.70 15.78
CA ILE A 474 -11.45 1.19 15.87
C ILE A 474 -11.30 1.92 17.21
N LYS A 475 -10.41 1.40 18.05
CA LYS A 475 -10.05 1.95 19.35
C LYS A 475 -8.68 2.60 19.32
N GLN A 476 -8.35 3.29 20.41
CA GLN A 476 -7.13 4.05 20.55
C GLN A 476 -6.44 3.83 21.91
N ASP A 477 -5.11 3.78 21.90
CA ASP A 477 -4.24 3.71 23.06
C ASP A 477 -3.56 5.08 23.26
N LEU A 478 -4.11 5.90 24.16
CA LEU A 478 -3.68 7.29 24.35
C LEU A 478 -2.21 7.44 24.74
N ASP A 479 -1.64 6.47 25.46
CA ASP A 479 -0.25 6.51 25.91
C ASP A 479 0.73 6.35 24.73
N LYS A 480 0.35 5.57 23.71
CA LYS A 480 1.13 5.43 22.47
C LYS A 480 0.88 6.56 21.49
N ILE A 481 -0.27 7.21 21.56
CA ILE A 481 -0.64 8.30 20.66
C ILE A 481 0.13 9.58 20.98
N ASP A 482 0.29 9.91 22.26
CA ASP A 482 0.98 11.14 22.71
C ASP A 482 2.34 11.40 22.03
N PRO A 483 3.30 10.45 22.01
CA PRO A 483 4.58 10.67 21.34
C PRO A 483 4.46 10.80 19.81
N ILE A 484 3.46 10.18 19.19
CA ILE A 484 3.22 10.27 17.74
C ILE A 484 2.68 11.67 17.38
N PHE A 485 1.74 12.19 18.17
CA PHE A 485 1.25 13.56 17.98
C PHE A 485 2.33 14.58 18.24
N GLU A 486 3.14 14.40 19.28
CA GLU A 486 4.25 15.30 19.55
C GLU A 486 5.30 15.28 18.43
N LYS A 487 5.50 14.13 17.78
CA LYS A 487 6.41 13.95 16.65
C LYS A 487 6.02 14.78 15.43
N PHE A 488 4.73 14.91 15.10
CA PHE A 488 4.25 15.62 13.90
C PHE A 488 3.66 17.00 14.18
N ASN A 489 3.07 17.21 15.36
CA ASN A 489 2.39 18.43 15.78
C ASN A 489 2.92 18.92 17.15
N PRO A 490 4.24 19.14 17.30
CA PRO A 490 4.85 19.47 18.59
C PRO A 490 4.32 20.77 19.21
N GLU A 491 3.91 21.73 18.38
CA GLU A 491 3.38 23.02 18.84
C GLU A 491 1.93 22.92 19.33
N GLN A 492 1.22 21.84 18.99
CA GLN A 492 -0.18 21.61 19.34
C GLN A 492 -0.39 20.55 20.43
N ILE A 493 0.68 19.88 20.90
CA ILE A 493 0.57 18.71 21.80
C ILE A 493 -0.17 19.02 23.11
N ASP A 494 -0.02 20.23 23.66
CA ASP A 494 -0.70 20.61 24.91
C ASP A 494 -2.21 20.75 24.73
N ASN A 495 -2.67 21.21 23.55
CA ASN A 495 -4.09 21.27 23.21
C ASN A 495 -4.67 19.85 23.15
N TRP A 496 -3.94 18.93 22.55
CA TRP A 496 -4.30 17.51 22.47
C TRP A 496 -4.39 16.82 23.82
N ARG A 497 -3.35 16.96 24.64
CA ARG A 497 -3.33 16.42 26.01
C ARG A 497 -4.49 16.96 26.84
N LYS A 498 -4.84 18.24 26.70
CA LYS A 498 -6.02 18.83 27.34
C LYS A 498 -7.32 18.18 26.83
N MET A 499 -7.43 17.97 25.53
CA MET A 499 -8.61 17.37 24.91
C MET A 499 -8.85 15.91 25.34
N TRP A 500 -7.79 15.10 25.45
CA TRP A 500 -7.86 13.70 25.88
C TRP A 500 -8.07 13.51 27.37
N ARG A 501 -7.50 14.39 28.22
CA ARG A 501 -7.76 14.34 29.67
C ARG A 501 -9.25 14.47 29.98
N THR A 502 -9.97 15.28 29.21
CA THR A 502 -11.43 15.39 29.31
C THR A 502 -12.14 14.09 28.92
N GLN A 503 -11.59 13.29 28.01
CA GLN A 503 -12.16 11.97 27.64
C GLN A 503 -12.02 10.93 28.74
N SER A 504 -10.97 10.98 29.57
CA SER A 504 -10.74 9.99 30.63
C SER A 504 -11.63 10.16 31.88
N LEU A 505 -12.39 11.26 31.94
CA LEU A 505 -13.26 11.61 33.07
C LEU A 505 -14.75 11.32 32.80
N GLU A 506 -15.11 10.97 31.57
CA GLU A 506 -16.44 10.55 31.12
C GLU A 506 -16.43 9.05 30.82
#